data_AF-A0A4Q4CTT7-F1
#
_entry.id   AF-A0A4Q4CTT7-F1
#
_cell.length_a   1.000
_cell.length_b   1.000
_cell.length_c   1.000
_cell.angle_alpha   90.00
_cell.angle_beta   90.00
_cell.angle_gamma   90.00
#
_symmetry.space_group_name_H-M   'P 1'
#
loop_
_entity.id
_entity.type
_entity.pdbx_description
1 polymer ?
#
loop_
_entity_poly.entity_id
_entity_poly.type
_entity_poly.pdbx_seq_one_letter_code
_entity_poly.pdbx_strand_id
1 'polypeptide(L)'
;VQTLRDGRRISVHQASLVQDGATVVHAVISLHDWDASGDAQNTPHPAPDVPRPEDCVDLAGSIPAGAVPIVDRYETRAPQVPGWLAGTPSGETEAVVWIRPRDERPIDSLAAGAIVDAYPPVTAEIGHLASATVQLTVHFRRRADTAWSLMHVTTRHVIDGYHDEDVELWDDQGRLVAQSRQLAILR
;
A
#
# COMPACT_ATOMS: atom_id res chain seq x y z
N VAL A 1 -6.00 -20.16 -11.50
CA VAL A 1 -5.18 -20.39 -10.28
C VAL A 1 -4.75 -21.85 -10.27
N GLN A 2 -3.51 -22.14 -9.92
CA GLN A 2 -2.96 -23.50 -9.80
C GLN A 2 -2.30 -23.67 -8.44
N THR A 3 -2.61 -24.76 -7.75
CA THR A 3 -1.93 -25.12 -6.50
C THR A 3 -0.56 -25.72 -6.82
N LEU A 4 0.50 -25.16 -6.22
CA LEU A 4 1.87 -25.64 -6.32
C LEU A 4 2.21 -26.59 -5.16
N ARG A 5 1.66 -26.31 -3.98
CA ARG A 5 1.87 -27.11 -2.77
C ARG A 5 0.65 -26.98 -1.87
N ASP A 6 0.20 -28.12 -1.34
CA ASP A 6 -0.79 -28.15 -0.26
C ASP A 6 -0.16 -28.85 0.95
N GLY A 7 0.10 -28.09 2.01
CA GLY A 7 0.81 -28.54 3.19
C GLY A 7 0.02 -28.24 4.45
N ARG A 8 0.35 -28.95 5.54
CA ARG A 8 -0.41 -28.88 6.80
C ARG A 8 -0.61 -27.48 7.38
N ARG A 9 0.35 -26.56 7.20
CA ARG A 9 0.28 -25.18 7.72
C ARG A 9 0.19 -24.11 6.63
N ILE A 10 0.77 -24.40 5.47
CA ILE A 10 0.90 -23.45 4.37
C ILE A 10 0.50 -24.16 3.08
N SER A 11 -0.34 -23.50 2.29
CA SER A 11 -0.54 -23.82 0.88
C SER A 11 0.07 -22.73 0.00
N VAL A 12 0.56 -23.12 -1.17
CA VAL A 12 1.18 -22.21 -2.15
C VAL A 12 0.46 -22.38 -3.46
N HIS A 13 0.05 -21.25 -4.04
CA HIS A 13 -0.69 -21.17 -5.29
C HIS A 13 0.01 -20.21 -6.24
N GLN A 14 -0.20 -20.41 -7.53
CA GLN A 14 0.12 -19.41 -8.55
C GLN A 14 -1.14 -18.99 -9.30
N ALA A 15 -1.18 -17.73 -9.68
CA ALA A 15 -2.28 -17.14 -10.45
C ALA A 15 -1.70 -16.27 -11.58
N SER A 16 -2.40 -16.26 -12.71
CA SER A 16 -2.11 -15.37 -13.83
C SER A 16 -3.37 -14.63 -14.21
N LEU A 17 -3.27 -13.32 -14.43
CA LEU A 17 -4.30 -12.51 -15.06
C LEU A 17 -3.97 -12.42 -16.56
N VAL A 18 -4.94 -12.77 -17.40
CA VAL A 18 -4.80 -12.74 -18.86
C VAL A 18 -5.80 -11.73 -19.42
N GLN A 19 -5.31 -10.83 -20.27
CA GLN A 19 -6.10 -9.87 -21.01
C GLN A 19 -5.68 -9.91 -22.48
N ASP A 20 -6.64 -9.93 -23.40
CA ASP A 20 -6.39 -9.98 -24.85
C ASP A 20 -5.44 -11.12 -25.29
N GLY A 21 -5.49 -12.24 -24.58
CA GLY A 21 -4.65 -13.42 -24.83
C GLY A 21 -3.22 -13.34 -24.26
N ALA A 22 -2.83 -12.23 -23.64
CA ALA A 22 -1.52 -12.05 -23.02
C ALA A 22 -1.61 -12.08 -21.48
N THR A 23 -0.63 -12.70 -20.81
CA THR A 23 -0.50 -12.58 -19.35
C THR A 23 -0.04 -11.16 -19.01
N VAL A 24 -0.85 -10.46 -18.22
CA VAL A 24 -0.55 -9.08 -17.78
C VAL A 24 -0.06 -9.02 -16.34
N VAL A 25 -0.42 -10.00 -15.50
CA VAL A 25 0.07 -10.14 -14.13
C VAL A 25 0.26 -11.62 -13.81
N HIS A 26 1.31 -11.93 -13.07
CA HIS A 26 1.53 -13.24 -12.47
C HIS A 26 1.83 -13.08 -10.98
N ALA A 27 1.28 -13.97 -10.16
CA ALA A 27 1.43 -13.93 -8.71
C ALA A 27 1.68 -15.33 -8.14
N VAL A 28 2.54 -15.40 -7.12
CA VAL A 28 2.71 -16.56 -6.24
C VAL A 28 2.20 -16.18 -4.86
N ILE A 29 1.28 -16.99 -4.33
CA ILE A 29 0.48 -16.67 -3.15
C ILE A 29 0.68 -17.78 -2.12
N SER A 30 1.15 -17.41 -0.93
CA SER A 30 1.22 -18.32 0.21
C SER A 30 0.08 -18.02 1.18
N LEU A 31 -0.71 -19.03 1.51
CA LEU A 31 -1.86 -18.93 2.41
C LEU A 31 -1.61 -19.76 3.66
N HIS A 32 -2.09 -19.25 4.79
CA HIS A 32 -2.09 -19.94 6.08
C HIS A 32 -3.43 -19.75 6.77
N ASP A 33 -3.74 -20.65 7.71
CA ASP A 33 -4.88 -20.47 8.60
C ASP A 33 -4.45 -19.65 9.82
N TRP A 34 -5.05 -18.47 9.98
CA TRP A 34 -4.75 -17.62 11.14
C TRP A 34 -5.22 -18.24 12.47
N ASP A 35 -6.26 -19.08 12.48
CA ASP A 35 -6.74 -19.71 13.72
C ASP A 35 -5.82 -20.84 14.17
N ALA A 36 -4.96 -21.32 13.26
CA ALA A 36 -3.90 -22.29 13.53
C ALA A 36 -2.50 -21.66 13.69
N SER A 37 -2.43 -20.33 13.81
CA SER A 37 -1.17 -19.59 14.00
C SER A 37 -0.71 -19.59 15.47
N GLY A 38 0.57 -19.26 15.70
CA GLY A 38 1.14 -19.14 17.05
C GLY A 38 0.93 -17.73 17.64
N ASP A 39 1.32 -17.54 18.90
CA ASP A 39 1.14 -16.29 19.66
C ASP A 39 2.42 -15.44 19.78
N ALA A 40 3.56 -15.93 19.28
CA ALA A 40 4.84 -15.23 19.35
C ALA A 40 4.79 -13.89 18.59
N GLN A 41 5.10 -12.79 19.29
CA GLN A 41 5.10 -11.44 18.73
C GLN A 41 6.35 -10.68 19.16
N ASN A 42 6.93 -9.93 18.22
CA ASN A 42 7.94 -8.91 18.46
C ASN A 42 7.68 -7.76 17.48
N THR A 43 7.14 -6.65 17.97
CA THR A 43 6.77 -5.46 17.19
C THR A 43 7.70 -4.30 17.59
N PRO A 44 8.84 -4.13 16.92
CA PRO A 44 9.94 -3.30 17.43
C PRO A 44 9.68 -1.79 17.35
N HIS A 45 8.70 -1.34 16.58
CA HIS A 45 8.29 0.06 16.50
C HIS A 45 6.77 0.19 16.41
N PRO A 46 6.20 1.31 16.91
CA PRO A 46 4.79 1.62 16.77
C PRO A 46 4.47 2.18 15.38
N ALA A 47 3.19 2.38 15.11
CA ALA A 47 2.72 3.23 14.02
C ALA A 47 3.25 4.68 14.19
N PRO A 48 3.43 5.44 13.10
CA PRO A 48 3.77 6.86 13.19
C PRO A 48 2.76 7.66 14.04
N ASP A 49 3.28 8.57 14.87
CA ASP A 49 2.45 9.43 15.71
C ASP A 49 1.96 10.64 14.90
N VAL A 50 0.71 10.58 14.45
CA VAL A 50 0.06 11.63 13.65
C VAL A 50 -1.35 11.91 14.17
N PRO A 51 -1.93 13.10 13.88
CA PRO A 51 -3.32 13.38 14.20
C PRO A 51 -4.27 12.33 13.63
N ARG A 52 -5.45 12.22 14.24
CA ARG A 52 -6.51 11.35 13.75
C ARG A 52 -7.04 11.81 12.39
N PRO A 53 -7.65 10.92 11.58
CA PRO A 53 -8.12 11.28 10.25
C PRO A 53 -9.12 12.45 10.25
N GLU A 54 -9.93 12.62 11.30
CA GLU A 54 -10.84 13.76 11.45
C GLU A 54 -10.12 15.12 11.58
N ASP A 55 -8.89 15.13 12.07
CA ASP A 55 -8.07 16.32 12.29
C ASP A 55 -7.03 16.53 11.16
N CYS A 56 -7.02 15.65 10.16
CA CYS A 56 -6.13 15.72 8.99
C CYS A 56 -6.78 16.48 7.82
N VAL A 57 -5.92 16.97 6.92
CA VAL A 57 -6.33 17.59 5.66
C VAL A 57 -6.86 16.51 4.71
N ASP A 58 -8.08 16.68 4.21
CA ASP A 58 -8.61 15.86 3.12
C ASP A 58 -7.90 16.20 1.81
N LEU A 59 -7.29 15.21 1.16
CA LEU A 59 -6.57 15.38 -0.09
C LEU A 59 -7.49 15.25 -1.32
N ALA A 60 -8.80 15.01 -1.12
CA ALA A 60 -9.76 14.96 -2.21
C ALA A 60 -9.69 16.22 -3.10
N GLY A 61 -9.64 16.00 -4.42
CA GLY A 61 -9.56 17.09 -5.40
C GLY A 61 -8.18 17.73 -5.54
N SER A 62 -7.18 17.34 -4.74
CA SER A 62 -5.79 17.80 -4.91
C SER A 62 -5.16 17.25 -6.20
N ILE A 63 -5.62 16.08 -6.65
CA ILE A 63 -5.29 15.50 -7.94
C ILE A 63 -6.52 15.67 -8.85
N PRO A 64 -6.37 16.19 -10.08
CA PRO A 64 -7.48 16.26 -11.02
C PRO A 64 -8.15 14.90 -11.22
N ALA A 65 -9.47 14.86 -11.12
CA ALA A 65 -10.24 13.61 -11.26
C ALA A 65 -9.90 12.90 -12.58
N GLY A 66 -9.69 11.58 -12.51
CA GLY A 66 -9.30 10.75 -13.65
C GLY A 66 -7.83 10.85 -14.08
N ALA A 67 -7.02 11.74 -13.48
CA ALA A 67 -5.57 11.76 -13.75
C ALA A 67 -4.88 10.50 -13.22
N VAL A 68 -5.33 10.00 -12.06
CA VAL A 68 -4.88 8.73 -11.47
C VAL A 68 -6.13 7.97 -10.98
N PRO A 69 -6.83 7.20 -11.84
CA PRO A 69 -8.15 6.64 -11.54
C PRO A 69 -8.24 5.75 -10.30
N ILE A 70 -7.11 5.15 -9.88
CA ILE A 70 -7.06 4.35 -8.66
C ILE A 70 -7.22 5.22 -7.40
N VAL A 71 -6.67 6.44 -7.40
CA VAL A 71 -6.76 7.36 -6.26
C VAL A 71 -8.20 7.80 -6.01
N ASP A 72 -9.01 7.93 -7.07
CA ASP A 72 -10.43 8.29 -6.95
C ASP A 72 -11.25 7.26 -6.15
N ARG A 73 -10.76 6.02 -6.03
CA ARG A 73 -11.40 4.93 -5.27
C ARG A 73 -11.19 5.02 -3.77
N TYR A 74 -10.29 5.88 -3.32
CA TYR A 74 -9.92 6.02 -1.92
C TYR A 74 -10.13 7.46 -1.45
N GLU A 75 -10.47 7.59 -0.17
CA GLU A 75 -10.36 8.84 0.56
C GLU A 75 -9.00 8.82 1.27
N THR A 76 -8.22 9.86 1.05
CA THR A 76 -6.87 9.99 1.62
C THR A 76 -6.80 11.30 2.39
N ARG A 77 -6.33 11.23 3.63
CA ARG A 77 -6.09 12.40 4.48
C ARG A 77 -4.67 12.41 4.99
N ALA A 78 -4.08 13.58 5.14
CA ALA A 78 -2.71 13.72 5.61
C ALA A 78 -2.60 14.82 6.68
N PRO A 79 -1.62 14.72 7.60
CA PRO A 79 -1.38 15.77 8.59
C PRO A 79 -1.11 17.14 7.97
N GLN A 80 -0.55 17.15 6.76
CA GLN A 80 -0.30 18.33 5.95
C GLN A 80 -0.43 17.97 4.47
N VAL A 81 -0.67 18.97 3.62
CA VAL A 81 -0.66 18.79 2.16
C VAL A 81 0.75 18.36 1.71
N PRO A 82 0.91 17.26 0.97
CA PRO A 82 2.20 16.84 0.39
C PRO A 82 2.84 17.97 -0.43
N GLY A 83 4.17 18.10 -0.36
CA GLY A 83 4.91 19.19 -0.99
C GLY A 83 4.72 19.20 -2.50
N TRP A 84 4.78 18.02 -3.13
CA TRP A 84 4.55 17.85 -4.56
C TRP A 84 3.14 18.27 -5.01
N LEU A 85 2.11 18.10 -4.16
CA LEU A 85 0.76 18.60 -4.43
C LEU A 85 0.64 20.11 -4.23
N ALA A 86 1.37 20.67 -3.26
CA ALA A 86 1.41 22.11 -3.00
C ALA A 86 2.26 22.90 -4.03
N GLY A 87 2.97 22.20 -4.94
CA GLY A 87 3.89 22.82 -5.89
C GLY A 87 5.25 23.19 -5.28
N THR A 88 5.53 22.74 -4.06
CA THR A 88 6.81 22.90 -3.36
C THR A 88 7.29 21.53 -2.85
N PRO A 89 7.79 20.65 -3.74
CA PRO A 89 8.25 19.32 -3.37
C PRO A 89 9.26 19.36 -2.22
N SER A 90 9.10 18.48 -1.23
CA SER A 90 9.88 18.49 0.00
C SER A 90 11.31 17.98 -0.20
N GLY A 91 11.54 17.15 -1.22
CA GLY A 91 12.76 16.38 -1.40
C GLY A 91 12.81 15.09 -0.57
N GLU A 92 11.84 14.88 0.33
CA GLU A 92 11.73 13.70 1.19
C GLU A 92 10.83 12.66 0.52
N THR A 93 11.38 11.50 0.19
CA THR A 93 10.65 10.42 -0.47
C THR A 93 9.91 9.55 0.54
N GLU A 94 9.06 10.19 1.33
CA GLU A 94 8.26 9.60 2.40
C GLU A 94 6.89 10.28 2.50
N ALA A 95 5.85 9.51 2.81
CA ALA A 95 4.56 10.05 3.20
C ALA A 95 3.90 9.20 4.30
N VAL A 96 3.14 9.88 5.15
CA VAL A 96 2.27 9.26 6.17
C VAL A 96 0.87 9.79 5.96
N VAL A 97 -0.07 8.91 5.59
CA VAL A 97 -1.44 9.27 5.23
C VAL A 97 -2.45 8.31 5.83
N TRP A 98 -3.60 8.82 6.24
CA TRP A 98 -4.79 8.02 6.47
C TRP A 98 -5.46 7.71 5.14
N ILE A 99 -5.86 6.46 4.96
CA ILE A 99 -6.52 6.01 3.73
C ILE A 99 -7.68 5.07 4.05
N ARG A 100 -8.79 5.22 3.31
CA ARG A 100 -9.91 4.28 3.32
C ARG A 100 -10.57 4.13 1.96
N PRO A 101 -11.23 3.00 1.68
CA PRO A 101 -12.11 2.89 0.52
C PRO A 101 -13.22 3.94 0.55
N ARG A 102 -13.47 4.60 -0.59
CA ARG A 102 -14.52 5.65 -0.69
C ARG A 102 -15.94 5.08 -0.61
N ASP A 103 -16.12 3.79 -0.88
CA ASP A 103 -17.38 3.06 -0.66
C ASP A 103 -17.59 2.62 0.79
N GLU A 104 -16.71 3.06 1.70
CA GLU A 104 -16.77 2.84 3.16
C GLU A 104 -16.77 1.37 3.59
N ARG A 105 -16.42 0.44 2.67
CA ARG A 105 -16.24 -0.96 3.05
C ARG A 105 -15.06 -1.09 4.03
N PRO A 106 -15.12 -2.06 4.96
CA PRO A 106 -14.00 -2.29 5.86
C PRO A 106 -12.73 -2.67 5.11
N ILE A 107 -11.59 -2.31 5.69
CA ILE A 107 -10.27 -2.71 5.23
C ILE A 107 -10.00 -4.13 5.72
N ASP A 108 -10.41 -5.11 4.91
CA ASP A 108 -10.03 -6.52 5.03
C ASP A 108 -8.69 -6.81 4.35
N SER A 109 -8.26 -8.08 4.29
CA SER A 109 -7.00 -8.43 3.62
C SER A 109 -6.99 -8.12 2.11
N LEU A 110 -8.13 -8.16 1.42
CA LEU A 110 -8.19 -7.85 -0.01
C LEU A 110 -8.06 -6.34 -0.24
N ALA A 111 -8.78 -5.55 0.55
CA ALA A 111 -8.66 -4.10 0.54
C ALA A 111 -7.24 -3.66 0.94
N ALA A 112 -6.66 -4.22 2.00
CA ALA A 112 -5.27 -3.93 2.39
C ALA A 112 -4.28 -4.24 1.26
N GLY A 113 -4.46 -5.37 0.56
CA GLY A 113 -3.61 -5.75 -0.58
C GLY A 113 -3.71 -4.81 -1.78
N ALA A 114 -4.82 -4.09 -1.94
CA ALA A 114 -4.98 -3.05 -2.96
C ALA A 114 -4.48 -1.67 -2.46
N ILE A 115 -4.68 -1.36 -1.18
CA ILE A 115 -4.32 -0.07 -0.57
C ILE A 115 -2.81 0.15 -0.54
N VAL A 116 -2.01 -0.91 -0.39
CA VAL A 116 -0.55 -0.79 -0.41
C VAL A 116 0.04 -0.19 -1.69
N ASP A 117 -0.75 -0.12 -2.78
CA ASP A 117 -0.36 0.49 -4.05
C ASP A 117 -1.41 1.52 -4.52
N ALA A 118 -2.09 2.18 -3.57
CA ALA A 118 -3.18 3.13 -3.84
C ALA A 118 -2.79 4.60 -3.65
N TYR A 119 -1.58 4.88 -3.18
CA TYR A 119 -1.06 6.23 -3.00
C TYR A 119 -0.11 6.59 -4.16
N PRO A 120 -0.07 7.85 -4.63
CA PRO A 120 0.92 8.27 -5.63
C PRO A 120 2.36 8.01 -5.17
N PRO A 121 3.29 7.70 -6.08
CA PRO A 121 4.65 7.35 -5.70
C PRO A 121 5.33 8.51 -4.97
N VAL A 122 5.98 8.23 -3.84
CA VAL A 122 6.67 9.26 -3.02
C VAL A 122 7.88 9.87 -3.73
N THR A 123 8.31 9.29 -4.84
CA THR A 123 9.26 9.92 -5.78
C THR A 123 8.72 11.21 -6.40
N ALA A 124 7.41 11.48 -6.32
CA ALA A 124 6.84 12.77 -6.71
C ALA A 124 7.44 13.95 -5.91
N GLU A 125 7.86 13.73 -4.65
CA GLU A 125 8.53 14.74 -3.83
C GLU A 125 9.92 15.13 -4.32
N ILE A 126 10.50 14.36 -5.24
CA ILE A 126 11.76 14.66 -5.94
C ILE A 126 11.54 14.88 -7.44
N GLY A 127 10.30 15.18 -7.85
CA GLY A 127 9.95 15.54 -9.23
C GLY A 127 9.64 14.37 -10.16
N HIS A 128 9.50 13.15 -9.65
CA HIS A 128 9.25 11.95 -10.45
C HIS A 128 7.90 11.31 -10.10
N LEU A 129 6.82 11.82 -10.70
CA LEU A 129 5.45 11.28 -10.50
C LEU A 129 5.15 10.06 -11.40
N ALA A 130 5.73 10.01 -12.60
CA ALA A 130 5.48 8.94 -13.55
C ALA A 130 6.31 7.69 -13.19
N SER A 131 5.64 6.64 -12.70
CA SER A 131 6.27 5.38 -12.31
C SER A 131 5.46 4.17 -12.77
N ALA A 132 6.09 2.99 -12.80
CA ALA A 132 5.45 1.70 -13.00
C ALA A 132 6.05 0.64 -12.09
N THR A 133 5.16 -0.10 -11.41
CA THR A 133 5.52 -1.31 -10.68
C THR A 133 6.08 -2.38 -11.61
N VAL A 134 7.27 -2.88 -11.28
CA VAL A 134 7.90 -4.06 -11.90
C VAL A 134 7.53 -5.32 -11.10
N GLN A 135 7.52 -5.21 -9.77
CA GLN A 135 7.22 -6.30 -8.86
C GLN A 135 6.72 -5.73 -7.53
N LEU A 136 5.73 -6.39 -6.91
CA LEU A 136 5.21 -6.04 -5.60
C LEU A 136 5.00 -7.30 -4.75
N THR A 137 5.52 -7.30 -3.52
CA THR A 137 5.31 -8.35 -2.52
C THR A 137 4.51 -7.77 -1.37
N VAL A 138 3.40 -8.40 -1.01
CA VAL A 138 2.59 -8.02 0.16
C VAL A 138 2.65 -9.12 1.20
N HIS A 139 2.78 -8.71 2.44
CA HIS A 139 2.71 -9.56 3.59
C HIS A 139 1.61 -9.09 4.55
N PHE A 140 0.57 -9.91 4.70
CA PHE A 140 -0.49 -9.67 5.68
C PHE A 140 0.00 -10.07 7.08
N ARG A 141 -0.25 -9.21 8.06
CA ARG A 141 0.15 -9.37 9.46
C ARG A 141 -1.03 -9.63 10.39
N ARG A 142 -2.24 -9.27 9.95
CA ARG A 142 -3.48 -9.41 10.72
C ARG A 142 -4.68 -9.60 9.80
N ARG A 143 -5.72 -10.26 10.31
CA ARG A 143 -7.10 -10.13 9.78
C ARG A 143 -7.65 -8.76 10.20
N ALA A 144 -7.45 -7.75 9.37
CA ALA A 144 -7.98 -6.42 9.64
C ALA A 144 -9.47 -6.35 9.35
N ASP A 145 -10.14 -5.50 10.12
CA ASP A 145 -11.52 -5.07 9.95
C ASP A 145 -11.59 -3.66 10.54
N THR A 146 -11.13 -2.67 9.77
CA THR A 146 -11.03 -1.27 10.19
C THR A 146 -11.59 -0.35 9.12
N ALA A 147 -12.15 0.80 9.53
CA ALA A 147 -12.65 1.80 8.60
C ALA A 147 -11.53 2.64 7.98
N TRP A 148 -10.46 2.90 8.74
CA TRP A 148 -9.30 3.67 8.33
C TRP A 148 -8.02 2.87 8.58
N SER A 149 -7.03 3.04 7.70
CA SER A 149 -5.67 2.59 7.95
C SER A 149 -4.69 3.74 7.81
N LEU A 150 -3.68 3.77 8.68
CA LEU A 150 -2.54 4.65 8.54
C LEU A 150 -1.52 3.98 7.63
N MET A 151 -1.23 4.61 6.50
CA MET A 151 -0.22 4.19 5.53
C MET A 151 1.04 4.99 5.74
N HIS A 152 2.16 4.29 5.95
CA HIS A 152 3.50 4.86 5.89
C HIS A 152 4.18 4.31 4.66
N VAL A 153 4.57 5.20 3.75
CA VAL A 153 5.20 4.85 2.47
C VAL A 153 6.55 5.54 2.36
N THR A 154 7.58 4.79 1.98
CA THR A 154 8.95 5.32 1.82
C THR A 154 9.61 4.75 0.58
N THR A 155 10.36 5.58 -0.14
CA THR A 155 11.36 5.14 -1.12
C THR A 155 12.72 5.45 -0.53
N ARG A 156 13.59 4.44 -0.45
CA ARG A 156 14.95 4.61 0.11
C ARG A 156 15.98 4.88 -0.98
N HIS A 157 15.81 4.29 -2.15
CA HIS A 157 16.75 4.44 -3.25
C HIS A 157 16.03 4.76 -4.55
N VAL A 158 16.61 5.71 -5.28
CA VAL A 158 16.35 5.94 -6.70
C VAL A 158 17.69 5.86 -7.41
N ILE A 159 17.89 4.79 -8.18
CA ILE A 159 19.16 4.47 -8.82
C ILE A 159 18.88 4.02 -10.25
N ASP A 160 19.53 4.66 -11.22
CA ASP A 160 19.45 4.31 -12.65
C ASP A 160 18.02 4.18 -13.20
N GLY A 161 17.11 5.03 -12.70
CA GLY A 161 15.70 5.06 -13.11
C GLY A 161 14.81 4.02 -12.42
N TYR A 162 15.33 3.26 -11.45
CA TYR A 162 14.55 2.35 -10.61
C TYR A 162 14.41 2.90 -9.20
N HIS A 163 13.30 2.57 -8.55
CA HIS A 163 13.11 2.88 -7.15
C HIS A 163 12.45 1.74 -6.38
N ASP A 164 12.78 1.63 -5.10
CA ASP A 164 11.99 0.85 -4.15
C ASP A 164 10.82 1.68 -3.61
N GLU A 165 9.76 1.01 -3.17
CA GLU A 165 8.76 1.62 -2.31
C GLU A 165 8.31 0.60 -1.26
N ASP A 166 8.61 0.92 -0.01
CA ASP A 166 8.21 0.18 1.19
C ASP A 166 6.94 0.81 1.76
N VAL A 167 5.93 -0.03 2.06
CA VAL A 167 4.69 0.41 2.68
C VAL A 167 4.41 -0.39 3.94
N GLU A 168 3.97 0.30 4.98
CA GLU A 168 3.35 -0.28 6.18
C GLU A 168 1.93 0.26 6.34
N LEU A 169 0.97 -0.64 6.54
CA LEU A 169 -0.42 -0.31 6.86
C LEU A 169 -0.71 -0.67 8.31
N TRP A 170 -1.23 0.29 9.06
CA TRP A 170 -1.62 0.15 10.46
C TRP A 170 -3.12 0.39 10.61
N ASP A 171 -3.79 -0.33 11.51
CA ASP A 171 -5.19 -0.05 11.84
C ASP A 171 -5.35 1.15 12.78
N ASP A 172 -6.59 1.52 13.07
CA ASP A 172 -6.97 2.62 13.96
C ASP A 172 -6.53 2.44 15.43
N GLN A 173 -6.09 1.22 15.79
CA GLN A 173 -5.51 0.88 17.09
C GLN A 173 -3.97 0.86 17.05
N GLY A 174 -3.36 1.26 15.94
CA GLY A 174 -1.90 1.29 15.78
C GLY A 174 -1.28 -0.09 15.65
N ARG A 175 -2.03 -1.10 15.20
CA ARG A 175 -1.52 -2.47 14.97
C ARG A 175 -1.22 -2.66 13.49
N LEU A 176 -0.06 -3.22 13.20
CA LEU A 176 0.35 -3.50 11.83
C LEU A 176 -0.59 -4.52 11.16
N VAL A 177 -1.14 -4.14 10.01
CA VAL A 177 -2.09 -4.90 9.19
C VAL A 177 -1.40 -5.58 8.02
N ALA A 178 -0.59 -4.83 7.28
CA ALA A 178 0.12 -5.31 6.11
C ALA A 178 1.44 -4.55 5.95
N GLN A 179 2.40 -5.20 5.28
CA GLN A 179 3.62 -4.56 4.81
C GLN A 179 3.85 -4.96 3.36
N SER A 180 4.40 -4.08 2.54
CA SER A 180 4.83 -4.43 1.19
C SER A 180 6.15 -3.80 0.83
N ARG A 181 6.76 -4.38 -0.20
CA ARG A 181 7.84 -3.75 -0.96
C ARG A 181 7.52 -3.91 -2.43
N GLN A 182 7.65 -2.82 -3.17
CA GLN A 182 7.72 -2.85 -4.63
C GLN A 182 9.07 -2.39 -5.17
N LEU A 183 9.41 -2.95 -6.33
CA LEU A 183 10.40 -2.39 -7.24
C LEU A 183 9.63 -1.77 -8.40
N ALA A 184 9.97 -0.55 -8.75
CA ALA A 184 9.33 0.20 -9.82
C ALA A 184 10.34 0.94 -10.70
N ILE A 185 9.92 1.33 -11.89
CA ILE A 185 10.70 2.05 -12.88
C ILE A 185 10.07 3.43 -13.15
N LEU A 186 10.90 4.46 -13.16
CA LEU A 186 10.52 5.82 -13.52
C LEU A 186 10.30 5.93 -15.03
N ARG A 187 9.36 6.79 -15.45
CA ARG A 187 9.03 7.04 -16.86
C ARG A 187 9.29 8.46 -17.30
#